data_AF-A0A9P8FIL9-F1
#
_entry.id   AF-A0A9P8FIL9-F1
#
_cell.length_a   1.000
_cell.length_b   1.000
_cell.length_c   1.000
_cell.angle_alpha   90.00
_cell.angle_beta   90.00
_cell.angle_gamma   90.00
#
_symmetry.space_group_name_H-M   'P 1'
#
loop_
_entity.id
_entity.type
_entity.pdbx_description
1 polymer ?
#
loop_
_entity_poly.entity_id
_entity_poly.type
_entity_poly.pdbx_seq_one_letter_code
_entity_poly.pdbx_strand_id
1 'polypeptide(L)'
;MRTSFLSSAFGMAALAACQNSTISSSTFASSTTSLIASSSSSSSLVSSTSSTITSSGTSSSPSATAITVALDGSAQFTAINAAVNAAQNSGVPTVVVKAGTYSESIAVSGTQTVTIIGPTASSVAQNQVNIVASGTNGVVNIATSNSQGVTLKNLNLTNIATSGTAPAVSVRGSKHGIYNCALVSSSYGVYYSAYGFALIASSYIEGTDKLFYNYPTVYVYGSTIVPTASSASIMYAQGVAAGLANAGNSTLVVDSSSVVQKAGNTNTYVYLAAPNTSGNFTQAIYRNNNLGSLIAPSGFKSTACSSAAFYGEFYNSGPGAYSANAQYRPGGCDIQLSVAQVSAFTIDKVFGNAFAGYSSFDTTWIDSDVLSTIQKSDAAQTAAVSSSSISSSSTSTPSVSSSSALTSSVSSSSASGSYVSSSASSSSVNSTLTSVSSLSNGVSSSSTASVSSSSTCATPTPSATLVVSQNATACQYNNISAAIAALPNDSKPYTIYIEPGVYNEQISITRNGKVTLVGATSFKNDYSQNQVKVQFSSGRSTSAGQDEQTPVINAKKTNDNSGLALYNIDFINSYPQTANT
;
A
#
# COMPACT_ATOMS: atom_id res chain seq x y z
N MET A 1 -51.83 50.61 -25.32
CA MET A 1 -52.74 50.55 -24.15
C MET A 1 -52.04 49.67 -23.10
N ARG A 2 -51.67 50.20 -21.92
CA ARG A 2 -52.48 50.49 -20.71
C ARG A 2 -52.66 49.26 -19.80
N THR A 3 -52.01 49.32 -18.62
CA THR A 3 -52.48 48.85 -17.28
C THR A 3 -52.71 47.34 -17.03
N SER A 4 -52.44 46.77 -15.84
CA SER A 4 -51.85 47.34 -14.61
C SER A 4 -51.30 46.30 -13.63
N PHE A 5 -50.48 46.81 -12.71
CA PHE A 5 -50.12 46.26 -11.40
C PHE A 5 -51.26 45.57 -10.63
N LEU A 6 -50.87 44.62 -9.77
CA LEU A 6 -51.29 44.63 -8.36
C LEU A 6 -50.20 44.01 -7.46
N SER A 7 -50.15 44.43 -6.20
CA SER A 7 -49.12 44.08 -5.21
C SER A 7 -49.74 44.04 -3.82
N SER A 8 -49.29 43.13 -2.97
CA SER A 8 -49.51 43.17 -1.51
C SER A 8 -48.51 42.29 -0.79
N ALA A 9 -48.07 42.73 0.39
CA ALA A 9 -47.12 42.05 1.27
C ALA A 9 -47.58 42.19 2.74
N PHE A 10 -46.70 41.82 3.69
CA PHE A 10 -46.84 41.87 5.15
C PHE A 10 -47.71 40.78 5.82
N GLY A 11 -47.31 40.41 7.05
CA GLY A 11 -47.96 39.38 7.86
C GLY A 11 -47.04 38.75 8.93
N MET A 12 -46.37 39.56 9.76
CA MET A 12 -45.55 39.06 10.87
C MET A 12 -46.36 39.01 12.17
N ALA A 13 -46.32 37.90 12.90
CA ALA A 13 -46.81 37.80 14.28
C ALA A 13 -46.15 36.62 15.02
N ALA A 14 -45.93 36.77 16.33
CA ALA A 14 -45.46 35.70 17.22
C ALA A 14 -46.05 35.91 18.62
N LEU A 15 -46.54 34.84 19.27
CA LEU A 15 -46.90 34.70 20.70
C LEU A 15 -47.50 33.27 20.91
N ALA A 16 -47.70 32.74 22.13
CA ALA A 16 -46.72 32.42 23.17
C ALA A 16 -47.32 31.43 24.22
N ALA A 17 -46.47 30.53 24.75
CA ALA A 17 -46.48 29.93 26.10
C ALA A 17 -47.67 29.06 26.63
N CYS A 18 -47.31 28.22 27.62
CA CYS A 18 -48.15 27.51 28.62
C CYS A 18 -49.02 26.31 28.17
N GLN A 19 -49.22 25.24 28.96
CA GLN A 19 -48.57 24.83 30.23
C GLN A 19 -48.71 23.30 30.56
N ASN A 20 -47.60 22.71 31.02
CA ASN A 20 -47.42 21.82 32.19
C ASN A 20 -48.46 20.74 32.62
N SER A 21 -48.00 19.47 32.72
CA SER A 21 -48.03 18.55 33.90
C SER A 21 -47.08 17.36 33.62
N THR A 22 -46.07 16.96 34.40
CA THR A 22 -46.01 16.40 35.80
C THR A 22 -46.85 15.11 35.94
N ILE A 23 -46.43 13.99 36.54
CA ILE A 23 -45.59 13.60 37.72
C ILE A 23 -45.00 12.18 37.40
N SER A 24 -43.86 11.61 37.85
CA SER A 24 -42.61 11.92 38.61
C SER A 24 -41.64 10.71 38.39
N SER A 25 -40.31 10.66 38.59
CA SER A 25 -39.25 11.42 39.31
C SER A 25 -38.73 10.82 40.65
N SER A 26 -37.75 9.90 40.59
CA SER A 26 -36.92 9.40 41.74
C SER A 26 -35.43 9.43 41.37
N THR A 27 -34.61 10.38 41.85
CA THR A 27 -33.80 10.34 43.11
C THR A 27 -32.81 9.16 43.15
N PHE A 28 -31.50 9.36 43.41
CA PHE A 28 -30.93 10.16 44.51
C PHE A 28 -29.75 11.09 44.14
N ALA A 29 -29.49 12.08 45.01
CA ALA A 29 -28.25 12.87 45.11
C ALA A 29 -27.24 12.13 46.03
N SER A 30 -26.01 12.57 46.35
CA SER A 30 -25.37 13.91 46.28
C SER A 30 -23.83 13.73 46.14
N SER A 31 -22.85 14.59 46.48
CA SER A 31 -22.74 15.77 47.36
C SER A 31 -21.77 16.84 46.82
N THR A 32 -21.85 18.03 47.41
CA THR A 32 -20.96 19.20 47.23
C THR A 32 -19.61 19.07 47.95
N THR A 33 -18.60 19.82 47.50
CA THR A 33 -17.90 20.85 48.32
C THR A 33 -17.20 21.85 47.38
N SER A 34 -17.15 23.13 47.75
CA SER A 34 -16.56 24.23 46.99
C SER A 34 -15.53 25.01 47.81
N LEU A 35 -14.43 25.47 47.20
CA LEU A 35 -13.55 26.50 47.78
C LEU A 35 -13.19 27.55 46.74
N ILE A 36 -13.03 28.78 47.21
CA ILE A 36 -12.72 29.98 46.44
C ILE A 36 -11.33 30.47 46.87
N ALA A 37 -10.51 30.90 45.92
CA ALA A 37 -9.40 31.81 46.17
C ALA A 37 -9.31 32.82 45.03
N SER A 38 -9.16 34.10 45.35
CA SER A 38 -8.99 35.19 44.38
C SER A 38 -7.88 36.11 44.85
N SER A 39 -7.04 36.57 43.93
CA SER A 39 -6.04 37.61 44.19
C SER A 39 -5.85 38.44 42.93
N SER A 40 -6.07 39.75 43.03
CA SER A 40 -6.05 40.69 41.92
C SER A 40 -4.99 41.77 42.13
N SER A 41 -4.26 42.12 41.07
CA SER A 41 -3.59 43.41 40.77
C SER A 41 -2.83 43.22 39.45
N SER A 42 -2.91 44.05 38.40
CA SER A 42 -2.82 45.51 38.30
C SER A 42 -1.42 46.04 38.63
N SER A 43 -0.77 46.89 37.83
CA SER A 43 -1.08 47.41 36.48
C SER A 43 0.07 48.30 35.97
N SER A 44 0.36 48.32 34.66
CA SER A 44 1.01 49.47 34.01
C SER A 44 0.78 49.51 32.49
N LEU A 45 0.84 50.71 31.92
CA LEU A 45 0.77 51.01 30.48
C LEU A 45 2.07 51.68 30.06
N VAL A 46 2.63 51.37 28.88
CA VAL A 46 3.46 52.31 28.10
C VAL A 46 3.51 51.94 26.62
N SER A 47 3.81 52.96 25.81
CA SER A 47 3.77 53.04 24.35
C SER A 47 4.46 51.94 23.54
N SER A 48 3.78 51.63 22.43
CA SER A 48 4.31 51.44 21.08
C SER A 48 5.80 51.74 20.81
N THR A 49 6.52 50.73 20.33
CA THR A 49 7.67 50.90 19.42
C THR A 49 7.68 49.78 18.39
N SER A 50 7.79 50.09 17.10
CA SER A 50 8.13 49.08 16.09
C SER A 50 9.58 48.64 16.29
N SER A 51 9.87 47.34 16.32
CA SER A 51 11.25 46.85 16.38
C SER A 51 11.41 45.56 15.58
N THR A 52 12.15 45.67 14.48
CA THR A 52 12.70 44.55 13.72
C THR A 52 13.64 43.74 14.60
N ILE A 53 13.46 42.43 14.68
CA ILE A 53 14.43 41.54 15.32
C ILE A 53 15.57 41.29 14.31
N THR A 54 16.74 41.88 14.57
CA THR A 54 17.95 41.66 13.78
C THR A 54 18.57 40.30 14.07
N SER A 55 19.21 39.71 13.05
CA SER A 55 19.95 38.45 13.17
C SER A 55 21.27 38.63 13.93
N SER A 56 21.58 37.72 14.86
CA SER A 56 22.91 37.68 15.51
C SER A 56 23.40 36.25 15.79
N GLY A 57 24.42 35.82 15.04
CA GLY A 57 25.56 35.08 15.57
C GLY A 57 25.34 33.67 16.14
N THR A 58 25.44 32.66 15.26
CA THR A 58 26.22 31.43 15.50
C THR A 58 26.27 30.82 16.91
N SER A 59 25.37 29.88 17.17
CA SER A 59 25.70 28.67 17.93
C SER A 59 25.33 27.46 17.07
N SER A 60 26.25 26.51 16.88
CA SER A 60 26.05 25.34 16.02
C SER A 60 25.14 24.31 16.70
N SER A 61 23.83 24.56 16.67
CA SER A 61 22.80 23.60 17.06
C SER A 61 22.95 22.30 16.26
N PRO A 62 22.67 21.12 16.84
CA PRO A 62 22.37 19.94 16.03
C PRO A 62 21.23 20.24 15.06
N SER A 63 21.23 19.59 13.89
CA SER A 63 20.18 19.76 12.89
C SER A 63 18.82 19.39 13.49
N ALA A 64 17.92 20.36 13.57
CA ALA A 64 16.63 20.20 14.23
C ALA A 64 15.77 19.20 13.45
N THR A 65 15.60 17.99 13.96
CA THR A 65 14.94 16.87 13.25
C THR A 65 13.43 17.06 13.11
N ALA A 66 12.85 17.98 13.89
CA ALA A 66 11.46 18.37 13.83
C ALA A 66 11.26 19.86 14.23
N ILE A 67 10.24 20.48 13.64
CA ILE A 67 9.63 21.73 14.09
C ILE A 67 8.33 21.41 14.83
N THR A 68 7.92 22.26 15.79
CA THR A 68 6.75 22.05 16.65
C THR A 68 5.69 23.14 16.51
N VAL A 69 4.40 22.75 16.59
CA VAL A 69 3.24 23.65 16.49
C VAL A 69 2.26 23.45 17.65
N ALA A 70 1.83 24.53 18.32
CA ALA A 70 0.85 24.48 19.41
C ALA A 70 0.07 25.80 19.53
N LEU A 71 -1.26 25.71 19.69
CA LEU A 71 -2.17 26.87 19.73
C LEU A 71 -2.00 27.76 20.98
N ASP A 72 -1.44 27.20 22.06
CA ASP A 72 -1.20 27.87 23.35
C ASP A 72 0.11 28.68 23.39
N GLY A 73 0.91 28.63 22.33
CA GLY A 73 2.24 29.27 22.28
C GLY A 73 3.35 28.48 22.99
N SER A 74 3.11 27.23 23.41
CA SER A 74 4.13 26.37 24.04
C SER A 74 5.17 25.79 23.07
N ALA A 75 5.07 26.10 21.78
CA ALA A 75 5.87 25.55 20.70
C ALA A 75 6.45 26.65 19.80
N GLN A 76 7.32 26.26 18.86
CA GLN A 76 8.01 27.19 17.95
C GLN A 76 7.05 27.99 17.05
N PHE A 77 5.87 27.44 16.74
CA PHE A 77 4.85 28.08 15.92
C PHE A 77 3.45 27.87 16.51
N THR A 78 2.54 28.83 16.27
CA THR A 78 1.11 28.69 16.57
C THR A 78 0.29 28.22 15.36
N ALA A 79 0.77 28.49 14.14
CA ALA A 79 0.13 28.12 12.88
C ALA A 79 0.93 27.06 12.10
N ILE A 80 0.24 26.07 11.53
CA ILE A 80 0.83 24.94 10.82
C ILE A 80 1.45 25.41 9.49
N ASN A 81 0.83 26.35 8.77
CA ASN A 81 1.42 26.93 7.55
C ASN A 81 2.80 27.54 7.80
N ALA A 82 2.96 28.30 8.89
CA ALA A 82 4.24 28.94 9.20
C ALA A 82 5.33 27.88 9.49
N ALA A 83 4.97 26.84 10.23
CA ALA A 83 5.85 25.71 10.52
C ALA A 83 6.22 24.89 9.28
N VAL A 84 5.29 24.62 8.37
CA VAL A 84 5.53 23.90 7.10
C VAL A 84 6.46 24.71 6.18
N ASN A 85 6.21 26.01 6.02
CA ASN A 85 7.09 26.88 5.21
C ASN A 85 8.50 26.96 5.81
N ALA A 86 8.62 27.10 7.14
CA ALA A 86 9.92 27.05 7.83
C ALA A 86 10.62 25.69 7.64
N ALA A 87 9.90 24.58 7.81
CA ALA A 87 10.44 23.23 7.65
C ALA A 87 11.00 23.00 6.24
N GLN A 88 10.24 23.34 5.20
CA GLN A 88 10.69 23.16 3.82
C GLN A 88 11.86 24.09 3.46
N ASN A 89 11.89 25.33 3.97
CA ASN A 89 12.99 26.27 3.73
C ASN A 89 14.29 25.90 4.49
N SER A 90 14.18 25.28 5.67
CA SER A 90 15.33 24.84 6.48
C SER A 90 15.72 23.37 6.26
N GLY A 91 15.02 22.64 5.38
CA GLY A 91 15.27 21.22 5.13
C GLY A 91 14.91 20.28 6.30
N VAL A 92 14.07 20.74 7.24
CA VAL A 92 13.61 19.95 8.39
C VAL A 92 12.51 18.99 7.93
N PRO A 93 12.66 17.66 8.11
CA PRO A 93 11.75 16.68 7.51
C PRO A 93 10.40 16.54 8.24
N THR A 94 10.23 17.12 9.44
CA THR A 94 9.08 16.85 10.31
C THR A 94 8.48 18.13 10.91
N VAL A 95 7.15 18.23 10.91
CA VAL A 95 6.34 19.21 11.63
C VAL A 95 5.42 18.46 12.59
N VAL A 96 5.71 18.54 13.89
CA VAL A 96 4.93 17.91 14.97
C VAL A 96 3.87 18.89 15.45
N VAL A 97 2.60 18.56 15.22
CA VAL A 97 1.45 19.36 15.62
C VAL A 97 0.90 18.83 16.95
N LYS A 98 0.72 19.69 17.95
CA LYS A 98 0.11 19.33 19.24
C LYS A 98 -1.41 19.21 19.13
N ALA A 99 -2.02 18.60 20.13
CA ALA A 99 -3.47 18.46 20.22
C ALA A 99 -4.18 19.83 20.13
N GLY A 100 -5.24 19.94 19.34
CA GLY A 100 -5.90 21.21 19.07
C GLY A 100 -6.86 21.19 17.88
N THR A 101 -7.59 22.28 17.69
CA THR A 101 -8.42 22.52 16.51
C THR A 101 -7.92 23.74 15.75
N TYR A 102 -7.34 23.51 14.58
CA TYR A 102 -6.67 24.49 13.73
C TYR A 102 -7.61 24.93 12.61
N SER A 103 -7.84 26.24 12.47
CA SER A 103 -8.78 26.82 11.51
C SER A 103 -8.06 27.43 10.29
N GLU A 104 -7.15 26.67 9.68
CA GLU A 104 -6.32 27.09 8.54
C GLU A 104 -6.27 26.02 7.43
N SER A 105 -6.21 26.45 6.17
CA SER A 105 -5.85 25.58 5.04
C SER A 105 -4.32 25.56 4.88
N ILE A 106 -3.71 24.39 4.95
CA ILE A 106 -2.26 24.18 4.80
C ILE A 106 -1.88 24.19 3.32
N ALA A 107 -0.93 25.04 2.94
CA ALA A 107 -0.28 25.01 1.63
C ALA A 107 1.11 24.36 1.74
N VAL A 108 1.41 23.41 0.83
CA VAL A 108 2.74 22.81 0.67
C VAL A 108 3.27 23.17 -0.71
N SER A 109 4.31 24.01 -0.74
CA SER A 109 4.82 24.69 -1.94
C SER A 109 6.32 24.46 -2.20
N GLY A 110 7.10 24.13 -1.16
CA GLY A 110 8.52 23.86 -1.25
C GLY A 110 8.85 22.48 -1.83
N THR A 111 10.11 22.29 -2.18
CA THR A 111 10.64 21.07 -2.85
C THR A 111 11.07 19.98 -1.87
N GLN A 112 11.42 20.34 -0.63
CA GLN A 112 11.87 19.39 0.38
C GLN A 112 10.74 18.49 0.86
N THR A 113 11.09 17.27 1.28
CA THR A 113 10.15 16.36 1.95
C THR A 113 9.64 16.97 3.25
N VAL A 114 8.36 16.74 3.58
CA VAL A 114 7.78 17.19 4.85
C VAL A 114 6.75 16.19 5.39
N THR A 115 6.90 15.84 6.67
CA THR A 115 5.99 14.99 7.43
C THR A 115 5.22 15.85 8.43
N ILE A 116 3.91 16.02 8.25
CA ILE A 116 3.03 16.69 9.21
C ILE A 116 2.38 15.62 10.08
N ILE A 117 2.65 15.62 11.38
CA ILE A 117 2.28 14.53 12.29
C ILE A 117 1.63 15.05 13.59
N GLY A 118 0.44 14.55 13.89
CA GLY A 118 -0.22 14.71 15.19
C GLY A 118 0.25 13.69 16.23
N PRO A 119 -0.17 13.81 17.51
CA PRO A 119 0.18 12.85 18.55
C PRO A 119 -0.19 11.42 18.17
N THR A 120 0.56 10.43 18.69
CA THR A 120 0.29 9.01 18.42
C THR A 120 -1.14 8.63 18.82
N ALA A 121 -1.86 8.02 17.87
CA ALA A 121 -3.22 7.53 18.03
C ALA A 121 -3.30 6.10 17.49
N SER A 122 -4.05 5.21 18.13
CA SER A 122 -4.22 3.82 17.69
C SER A 122 -5.34 3.63 16.66
N SER A 123 -6.11 4.68 16.38
CA SER A 123 -7.12 4.73 15.33
C SER A 123 -7.48 6.18 15.00
N VAL A 124 -8.11 6.41 13.85
CA VAL A 124 -8.50 7.75 13.37
C VAL A 124 -9.42 8.48 14.37
N ALA A 125 -10.29 7.75 15.06
CA ALA A 125 -11.19 8.29 16.08
C ALA A 125 -10.47 8.80 17.35
N GLN A 126 -9.18 8.49 17.52
CA GLN A 126 -8.32 8.96 18.62
C GLN A 126 -7.36 10.10 18.19
N ASN A 127 -7.42 10.55 16.93
CA ASN A 127 -6.61 11.66 16.46
C ASN A 127 -6.94 12.96 17.21
N GLN A 128 -5.91 13.61 17.74
CA GLN A 128 -6.05 14.78 18.61
C GLN A 128 -5.86 16.13 17.87
N VAL A 129 -5.55 16.08 16.57
CA VAL A 129 -5.35 17.26 15.71
C VAL A 129 -6.50 17.35 14.71
N ASN A 130 -7.40 18.30 14.94
CA ASN A 130 -8.46 18.63 13.99
C ASN A 130 -8.04 19.84 13.18
N ILE A 131 -8.14 19.77 11.86
CA ILE A 131 -7.83 20.85 10.93
C ILE A 131 -9.10 21.08 10.11
N VAL A 132 -9.76 22.21 10.36
CA VAL A 132 -11.12 22.48 9.90
C VAL A 132 -11.13 23.79 9.13
N ALA A 133 -11.30 23.72 7.82
CA ALA A 133 -11.21 24.87 6.93
C ALA A 133 -12.30 24.85 5.85
N SER A 134 -12.50 25.99 5.18
CA SER A 134 -13.44 26.14 4.07
C SER A 134 -12.68 26.69 2.87
N GLY A 135 -12.49 25.89 1.83
CA GLY A 135 -11.73 26.33 0.66
C GLY A 135 -11.77 25.36 -0.53
N THR A 136 -11.83 25.92 -1.74
CA THR A 136 -11.87 25.16 -3.00
C THR A 136 -10.54 24.46 -3.33
N ASN A 137 -9.43 24.99 -2.82
CA ASN A 137 -8.11 24.37 -2.92
C ASN A 137 -7.86 23.30 -1.85
N GLY A 138 -8.79 23.15 -0.89
CA GLY A 138 -8.78 22.14 0.15
C GLY A 138 -8.22 22.56 1.52
N VAL A 139 -8.26 21.61 2.47
CA VAL A 139 -7.68 21.78 3.82
C VAL A 139 -6.17 21.56 3.80
N VAL A 140 -5.69 20.60 3.01
CA VAL A 140 -4.27 20.46 2.65
C VAL A 140 -4.13 20.56 1.15
N ASN A 141 -3.28 21.47 0.66
CA ASN A 141 -3.06 21.73 -0.75
C ASN A 141 -1.58 21.60 -1.10
N ILE A 142 -1.21 20.48 -1.71
CA ILE A 142 0.14 20.22 -2.25
C ILE A 142 0.13 20.61 -3.72
N ALA A 143 0.40 21.88 -4.02
CA ALA A 143 0.22 22.42 -5.37
C ALA A 143 1.41 22.16 -6.31
N THR A 144 2.57 21.78 -5.77
CA THR A 144 3.84 21.68 -6.50
C THR A 144 4.12 20.26 -7.00
N SER A 145 4.49 20.11 -8.28
CA SER A 145 5.04 18.83 -8.79
C SER A 145 6.45 18.54 -8.26
N ASN A 146 7.13 19.53 -7.68
CA ASN A 146 8.55 19.48 -7.36
C ASN A 146 8.83 19.12 -5.89
N SER A 147 7.80 18.79 -5.10
CA SER A 147 7.99 18.20 -3.78
C SER A 147 8.54 16.77 -3.92
N GLN A 148 9.58 16.46 -3.15
CA GLN A 148 10.16 15.11 -3.06
C GLN A 148 9.27 14.10 -2.31
N GLY A 149 8.17 14.56 -1.69
CA GLY A 149 7.17 13.74 -1.02
C GLY A 149 6.57 14.46 0.20
N VAL A 150 5.28 14.20 0.47
CA VAL A 150 4.57 14.79 1.61
C VAL A 150 3.89 13.68 2.40
N THR A 151 4.10 13.67 3.72
CA THR A 151 3.52 12.67 4.61
C THR A 151 2.59 13.32 5.62
N LEU A 152 1.38 12.78 5.78
CA LEU A 152 0.37 13.20 6.75
C LEU A 152 0.09 12.04 7.70
N LYS A 153 0.21 12.26 9.02
CA LYS A 153 0.00 11.22 10.05
C LYS A 153 -0.85 11.72 11.23
N ASN A 154 -1.87 10.94 11.62
CA ASN A 154 -2.71 11.19 12.80
C ASN A 154 -3.47 12.54 12.79
N LEU A 155 -3.96 12.96 11.62
CA LEU A 155 -4.66 14.25 11.42
C LEU A 155 -6.13 14.05 11.00
N ASN A 156 -7.03 14.89 11.49
CA ASN A 156 -8.40 14.96 11.01
C ASN A 156 -8.61 16.21 10.13
N LEU A 157 -8.77 16.01 8.83
CA LEU A 157 -8.80 17.04 7.80
C LEU A 157 -10.25 17.22 7.30
N THR A 158 -10.91 18.31 7.69
CA THR A 158 -12.34 18.52 7.43
C THR A 158 -12.58 19.78 6.60
N ASN A 159 -13.07 19.62 5.36
CA ASN A 159 -13.53 20.72 4.53
C ASN A 159 -15.03 20.96 4.76
N ILE A 160 -15.36 22.14 5.30
CA ILE A 160 -16.75 22.53 5.62
C ILE A 160 -17.45 23.27 4.47
N ALA A 161 -16.77 23.49 3.34
CA ALA A 161 -17.40 24.10 2.16
C ALA A 161 -18.39 23.12 1.50
N THR A 162 -19.61 23.60 1.23
CA THR A 162 -20.75 22.80 0.74
C THR A 162 -21.05 22.96 -0.75
N SER A 163 -20.14 23.59 -1.51
CA SER A 163 -20.37 23.95 -2.91
C SER A 163 -19.10 23.90 -3.76
N GLY A 164 -19.20 23.35 -4.97
CA GLY A 164 -18.05 23.17 -5.87
C GLY A 164 -17.07 22.10 -5.38
N THR A 165 -15.92 22.00 -6.04
CA THR A 165 -14.85 21.08 -5.61
C THR A 165 -14.26 21.59 -4.30
N ALA A 166 -14.31 20.80 -3.23
CA ALA A 166 -13.82 21.20 -1.90
C ALA A 166 -13.07 20.05 -1.21
N PRO A 167 -11.81 19.76 -1.59
CA PRO A 167 -11.09 18.60 -1.09
C PRO A 167 -10.75 18.70 0.41
N ALA A 168 -10.70 17.55 1.10
CA ALA A 168 -9.92 17.46 2.33
C ALA A 168 -8.42 17.59 1.97
N VAL A 169 -7.98 16.86 0.93
CA VAL A 169 -6.60 16.91 0.41
C VAL A 169 -6.61 17.10 -1.11
N SER A 170 -5.96 18.18 -1.55
CA SER A 170 -5.62 18.48 -2.95
C SER A 170 -4.15 18.16 -3.17
N VAL A 171 -3.82 17.35 -4.18
CA VAL A 171 -2.43 16.98 -4.49
C VAL A 171 -2.03 17.21 -5.94
N ARG A 172 -0.75 17.53 -6.08
CA ARG A 172 0.06 17.40 -7.27
C ARG A 172 1.43 16.82 -6.88
N GLY A 173 2.07 16.08 -7.78
CA GLY A 173 3.37 15.46 -7.50
C GLY A 173 3.27 14.05 -6.92
N SER A 174 4.41 13.42 -6.70
CA SER A 174 4.51 12.00 -6.33
C SER A 174 4.95 11.82 -4.88
N LYS A 175 4.85 10.57 -4.39
CA LYS A 175 5.33 10.16 -3.05
C LYS A 175 4.55 10.81 -1.90
N HIS A 176 3.23 10.87 -2.01
CA HIS A 176 2.35 11.37 -0.95
C HIS A 176 1.82 10.23 -0.07
N GLY A 177 2.13 10.26 1.22
CA GLY A 177 1.74 9.24 2.19
C GLY A 177 0.73 9.78 3.20
N ILE A 178 -0.44 9.15 3.31
CA ILE A 178 -1.52 9.59 4.20
C ILE A 178 -1.88 8.41 5.10
N TYR A 179 -1.54 8.49 6.38
CA TYR A 179 -1.65 7.37 7.32
C TYR A 179 -2.47 7.75 8.55
N ASN A 180 -3.43 6.90 8.94
CA ASN A 180 -4.28 7.10 10.11
C ASN A 180 -4.91 8.52 10.16
N CYS A 181 -5.42 9.01 9.03
CA CYS A 181 -6.04 10.33 8.93
C CYS A 181 -7.55 10.24 8.71
N ALA A 182 -8.31 11.25 9.13
CA ALA A 182 -9.66 11.48 8.61
C ALA A 182 -9.58 12.49 7.45
N LEU A 183 -10.21 12.17 6.33
CA LEU A 183 -10.38 13.05 5.17
C LEU A 183 -11.88 13.22 4.96
N VAL A 184 -12.41 14.39 5.30
CA VAL A 184 -13.86 14.67 5.30
C VAL A 184 -14.14 15.89 4.42
N SER A 185 -15.13 15.80 3.53
CA SER A 185 -15.66 16.96 2.80
C SER A 185 -17.18 17.04 2.86
N SER A 186 -17.68 18.26 3.02
CA SER A 186 -19.11 18.61 2.93
C SER A 186 -19.60 18.83 1.49
N SER A 187 -18.71 18.65 0.50
CA SER A 187 -19.01 18.67 -0.94
C SER A 187 -18.30 17.49 -1.63
N TYR A 188 -18.18 17.56 -2.96
CA TYR A 188 -17.53 16.55 -3.78
C TYR A 188 -16.01 16.75 -3.91
N GLY A 189 -15.28 15.66 -4.16
CA GLY A 189 -13.84 15.69 -4.41
C GLY A 189 -12.93 15.58 -3.17
N VAL A 190 -13.30 14.77 -2.17
CA VAL A 190 -12.58 14.61 -0.87
C VAL A 190 -11.06 14.50 -1.03
N TYR A 191 -10.63 13.64 -1.95
CA TYR A 191 -9.27 13.61 -2.48
C TYR A 191 -9.31 14.10 -3.93
N TYR A 192 -8.59 15.19 -4.20
CA TYR A 192 -8.44 15.78 -5.52
C TYR A 192 -7.01 15.63 -6.01
N SER A 193 -6.82 15.22 -7.27
CA SER A 193 -5.49 15.11 -7.87
C SER A 193 -5.39 15.85 -9.20
N ALA A 194 -4.30 16.61 -9.34
CA ALA A 194 -3.88 17.29 -10.56
C ALA A 194 -2.61 16.65 -11.16
N TYR A 195 -2.67 15.32 -11.33
CA TYR A 195 -1.56 14.38 -11.59
C TYR A 195 -0.62 14.17 -10.41
N GLY A 196 -0.01 12.99 -10.32
CA GLY A 196 0.77 12.57 -9.17
C GLY A 196 0.36 11.20 -8.66
N PHE A 197 0.89 10.78 -7.51
CA PHE A 197 0.40 9.58 -6.83
C PHE A 197 0.46 9.65 -5.29
N ALA A 198 -0.46 8.91 -4.64
CA ALA A 198 -0.53 8.80 -3.18
C ALA A 198 -0.87 7.38 -2.69
N LEU A 199 -0.40 7.07 -1.48
CA LEU A 199 -0.93 5.99 -0.64
C LEU A 199 -1.81 6.60 0.46
N ILE A 200 -3.01 6.07 0.63
CA ILE A 200 -3.88 6.33 1.78
C ILE A 200 -4.05 5.03 2.57
N ALA A 201 -3.59 4.98 3.81
CA ALA A 201 -3.58 3.77 4.62
C ALA A 201 -4.20 3.98 6.01
N SER A 202 -4.91 2.97 6.51
CA SER A 202 -5.52 2.96 7.85
C SER A 202 -6.40 4.18 8.16
N SER A 203 -7.01 4.79 7.13
CA SER A 203 -7.62 6.12 7.18
C SER A 203 -9.14 6.06 6.99
N TYR A 204 -9.81 7.18 7.29
CA TYR A 204 -11.25 7.38 7.12
C TYR A 204 -11.48 8.41 6.00
N ILE A 205 -12.31 8.10 5.00
CA ILE A 205 -12.56 8.97 3.84
C ILE A 205 -14.08 9.16 3.69
N GLU A 206 -14.58 10.36 4.01
CA GLU A 206 -16.00 10.70 3.96
C GLU A 206 -16.28 11.88 3.00
N GLY A 207 -17.30 11.74 2.16
CA GLY A 207 -17.77 12.85 1.31
C GLY A 207 -19.09 12.58 0.61
N THR A 208 -19.64 13.62 -0.01
CA THR A 208 -20.98 13.54 -0.63
C THR A 208 -20.96 12.78 -1.95
N ASP A 209 -20.05 13.13 -2.86
CA ASP A 209 -19.89 12.55 -4.20
C ASP A 209 -18.41 12.66 -4.66
N LYS A 210 -18.02 11.92 -5.70
CA LYS A 210 -16.70 11.98 -6.35
C LYS A 210 -15.54 11.94 -5.34
N LEU A 211 -15.54 10.98 -4.41
CA LEU A 211 -14.62 10.97 -3.28
C LEU A 211 -13.15 11.03 -3.74
N PHE A 212 -12.82 10.36 -4.83
CA PHE A 212 -11.57 10.51 -5.58
C PHE A 212 -11.86 11.16 -6.93
N TYR A 213 -11.38 12.39 -7.13
CA TYR A 213 -11.75 13.24 -8.28
C TYR A 213 -10.57 13.63 -9.18
N ASN A 214 -10.88 13.82 -10.48
CA ASN A 214 -10.02 14.38 -11.53
C ASN A 214 -8.96 13.41 -12.10
N TYR A 215 -7.67 13.57 -11.76
CA TYR A 215 -6.57 12.71 -12.25
C TYR A 215 -5.89 11.87 -11.14
N PRO A 216 -6.60 11.06 -10.32
CA PRO A 216 -5.98 10.26 -9.28
C PRO A 216 -5.10 9.13 -9.84
N THR A 217 -3.93 8.93 -9.24
CA THR A 217 -3.29 7.60 -9.11
C THR A 217 -3.14 7.31 -7.62
N VAL A 218 -4.01 6.47 -7.05
CA VAL A 218 -4.12 6.27 -5.60
C VAL A 218 -4.20 4.79 -5.24
N TYR A 219 -3.42 4.40 -4.25
CA TYR A 219 -3.59 3.14 -3.53
C TYR A 219 -4.26 3.43 -2.18
N VAL A 220 -5.34 2.73 -1.85
CA VAL A 220 -6.07 2.83 -0.59
C VAL A 220 -6.01 1.49 0.12
N TYR A 221 -5.50 1.46 1.36
CA TYR A 221 -5.28 0.22 2.11
C TYR A 221 -5.87 0.29 3.53
N GLY A 222 -6.47 -0.80 4.02
CA GLY A 222 -6.91 -0.94 5.41
C GLY A 222 -7.83 0.17 5.92
N SER A 223 -8.57 0.83 5.02
CA SER A 223 -9.24 2.11 5.25
C SER A 223 -10.77 1.96 5.25
N THR A 224 -11.48 3.00 5.69
CA THR A 224 -12.96 3.06 5.69
C THR A 224 -13.42 4.19 4.78
N ILE A 225 -14.17 3.85 3.73
CA ILE A 225 -14.72 4.79 2.76
C ILE A 225 -16.22 4.96 3.05
N VAL A 226 -16.67 6.20 3.21
CA VAL A 226 -18.03 6.56 3.64
C VAL A 226 -18.64 7.60 2.68
N PRO A 227 -19.22 7.18 1.56
CA PRO A 227 -20.01 8.05 0.70
C PRO A 227 -21.33 8.40 1.40
N THR A 228 -21.72 9.67 1.44
CA THR A 228 -22.87 10.13 2.24
C THR A 228 -24.13 10.44 1.42
N ALA A 229 -24.04 10.64 0.10
CA ALA A 229 -25.19 10.84 -0.78
C ALA A 229 -25.57 9.57 -1.58
N SER A 230 -26.81 9.54 -2.08
CA SER A 230 -27.28 8.49 -3.01
C SER A 230 -26.79 8.75 -4.43
N SER A 231 -26.63 7.71 -5.24
CA SER A 231 -26.04 7.79 -6.60
C SER A 231 -24.59 8.33 -6.67
N ALA A 232 -23.94 8.55 -5.53
CA ALA A 232 -22.57 9.05 -5.43
C ALA A 232 -21.57 8.09 -6.10
N SER A 233 -20.52 8.64 -6.72
CA SER A 233 -19.40 7.87 -7.28
C SER A 233 -18.20 7.95 -6.34
N ILE A 234 -17.62 6.81 -5.94
CA ILE A 234 -16.42 6.79 -5.10
C ILE A 234 -15.22 7.33 -5.90
N MET A 235 -15.00 6.81 -7.10
CA MET A 235 -14.09 7.41 -8.08
C MET A 235 -14.87 8.12 -9.19
N TYR A 236 -14.48 9.33 -9.54
CA TYR A 236 -14.97 10.04 -10.72
C TYR A 236 -13.79 10.73 -11.42
N ALA A 237 -13.29 10.14 -12.50
CA ALA A 237 -11.95 10.44 -13.01
C ALA A 237 -11.83 10.39 -14.54
N GLN A 238 -10.69 10.83 -15.06
CA GLN A 238 -10.31 10.68 -16.47
C GLN A 238 -8.80 10.46 -16.59
N GLY A 239 -8.35 9.61 -17.51
CA GLY A 239 -6.93 9.55 -17.85
C GLY A 239 -6.58 10.45 -19.04
N VAL A 240 -5.39 10.25 -19.59
CA VAL A 240 -4.85 11.01 -20.71
C VAL A 240 -4.30 10.06 -21.76
N ALA A 241 -4.73 10.24 -23.02
CA ALA A 241 -4.35 9.37 -24.13
C ALA A 241 -2.84 9.32 -24.38
N ALA A 242 -2.35 8.18 -24.88
CA ALA A 242 -0.97 8.02 -25.32
C ALA A 242 -0.58 9.07 -26.38
N GLY A 243 0.64 9.59 -26.30
CA GLY A 243 1.14 10.66 -27.17
C GLY A 243 0.84 12.09 -26.70
N LEU A 244 0.04 12.27 -25.65
CA LEU A 244 -0.22 13.59 -25.03
C LEU A 244 0.67 13.83 -23.80
N ALA A 245 0.81 15.10 -23.41
CA ALA A 245 1.56 15.48 -22.20
C ALA A 245 0.86 14.95 -20.93
N ASN A 246 1.62 14.30 -20.03
CA ASN A 246 1.11 13.55 -18.89
C ASN A 246 0.19 12.37 -19.29
N ALA A 247 0.44 11.69 -20.43
CA ALA A 247 -0.25 10.46 -20.80
C ALA A 247 -0.24 9.42 -19.66
N GLY A 248 -1.35 8.68 -19.49
CA GLY A 248 -1.47 7.66 -18.45
C GLY A 248 -2.91 7.43 -17.99
N ASN A 249 -3.10 6.39 -17.18
CA ASN A 249 -4.42 5.99 -16.68
C ASN A 249 -4.68 6.60 -15.29
N SER A 250 -5.84 7.24 -15.14
CA SER A 250 -6.36 7.51 -13.80
C SER A 250 -6.68 6.20 -13.12
N THR A 251 -6.11 5.94 -11.94
CA THR A 251 -6.09 4.62 -11.32
C THR A 251 -6.41 4.74 -9.83
N LEU A 252 -7.47 4.06 -9.38
CA LEU A 252 -7.75 3.82 -7.97
C LEU A 252 -7.63 2.33 -7.68
N VAL A 253 -6.84 1.96 -6.67
CA VAL A 253 -6.87 0.62 -6.09
C VAL A 253 -7.34 0.75 -4.65
N VAL A 254 -8.38 0.01 -4.29
CA VAL A 254 -8.89 -0.11 -2.92
C VAL A 254 -8.68 -1.56 -2.48
N ASP A 255 -7.74 -1.75 -1.56
CA ASP A 255 -7.35 -3.06 -1.02
C ASP A 255 -7.68 -3.18 0.47
N SER A 256 -8.19 -4.35 0.86
CA SER A 256 -8.31 -4.77 2.27
C SER A 256 -9.03 -3.74 3.16
N SER A 257 -9.99 -3.03 2.58
CA SER A 257 -10.68 -1.86 3.14
C SER A 257 -12.19 -2.13 3.24
N SER A 258 -12.95 -1.15 3.73
CA SER A 258 -14.42 -1.23 3.75
C SER A 258 -15.08 -0.03 3.07
N VAL A 259 -16.21 -0.26 2.42
CA VAL A 259 -17.12 0.79 1.95
C VAL A 259 -18.44 0.64 2.69
N VAL A 260 -18.77 1.61 3.53
CA VAL A 260 -19.89 1.52 4.49
C VAL A 260 -20.80 2.74 4.43
N GLN A 261 -22.05 2.54 4.81
CA GLN A 261 -23.02 3.62 5.00
C GLN A 261 -22.73 4.32 6.33
N LYS A 262 -22.79 5.67 6.36
CA LYS A 262 -22.67 6.42 7.61
C LYS A 262 -23.85 6.09 8.52
N ALA A 263 -23.59 5.88 9.81
CA ALA A 263 -24.64 5.59 10.79
C ALA A 263 -25.68 6.73 10.80
N GLY A 264 -26.95 6.39 10.54
CA GLY A 264 -28.06 7.34 10.41
C GLY A 264 -28.35 7.83 8.98
N ASN A 265 -27.45 7.61 8.01
CA ASN A 265 -27.74 7.87 6.60
C ASN A 265 -28.52 6.71 5.98
N THR A 266 -29.32 7.00 4.95
CA THR A 266 -30.09 6.00 4.18
C THR A 266 -29.70 6.00 2.69
N ASN A 267 -28.46 6.38 2.37
CA ASN A 267 -28.04 6.57 0.98
C ASN A 267 -27.74 5.25 0.25
N THR A 268 -28.09 5.18 -1.03
CA THR A 268 -28.10 3.96 -1.86
C THR A 268 -27.64 4.23 -3.29
N TYR A 269 -27.43 3.16 -4.06
CA TYR A 269 -26.90 3.22 -5.44
C TYR A 269 -25.55 3.93 -5.57
N VAL A 270 -24.67 3.79 -4.57
CA VAL A 270 -23.29 4.26 -4.65
C VAL A 270 -22.53 3.45 -5.71
N TYR A 271 -21.81 4.13 -6.59
CA TYR A 271 -21.01 3.50 -7.65
C TYR A 271 -19.53 3.47 -7.29
N LEU A 272 -18.90 2.32 -7.49
CA LEU A 272 -17.48 2.08 -7.22
C LEU A 272 -16.57 2.96 -8.09
N ALA A 273 -16.92 3.17 -9.36
CA ALA A 273 -16.34 4.22 -10.20
C ALA A 273 -17.29 4.67 -11.31
N ALA A 274 -17.00 5.86 -11.83
CA ALA A 274 -17.53 6.44 -13.05
C ALA A 274 -16.43 7.27 -13.74
N PRO A 275 -16.47 7.44 -15.07
CA PRO A 275 -15.61 8.38 -15.75
C PRO A 275 -16.18 9.81 -15.70
N ASN A 276 -15.32 10.79 -15.94
CA ASN A 276 -15.74 12.14 -16.31
C ASN A 276 -16.20 12.21 -17.78
N THR A 277 -16.71 13.36 -18.22
CA THR A 277 -17.40 13.59 -19.50
C THR A 277 -16.57 13.31 -20.77
N SER A 278 -15.28 13.00 -20.67
CA SER A 278 -14.39 12.58 -21.78
C SER A 278 -13.88 11.13 -21.60
N GLY A 279 -14.69 10.30 -20.95
CA GLY A 279 -14.35 9.06 -20.25
C GLY A 279 -13.56 7.99 -20.99
N ASN A 280 -12.23 8.08 -20.90
CA ASN A 280 -11.28 7.06 -21.32
C ASN A 280 -10.11 7.01 -20.31
N PHE A 281 -9.34 5.91 -20.34
CA PHE A 281 -8.09 5.73 -19.58
C PHE A 281 -8.31 5.78 -18.05
N THR A 282 -9.35 5.09 -17.57
CA THR A 282 -9.73 5.00 -16.15
C THR A 282 -9.70 3.58 -15.63
N GLN A 283 -9.09 3.36 -14.47
CA GLN A 283 -8.95 2.07 -13.82
C GLN A 283 -9.42 2.15 -12.37
N ALA A 284 -10.26 1.20 -11.93
CA ALA A 284 -10.69 1.12 -10.54
C ALA A 284 -10.79 -0.34 -10.09
N ILE A 285 -9.93 -0.71 -9.15
CA ILE A 285 -9.74 -2.09 -8.67
C ILE A 285 -10.18 -2.15 -7.22
N TYR A 286 -11.19 -2.96 -6.93
CA TYR A 286 -11.63 -3.21 -5.55
C TYR A 286 -11.27 -4.66 -5.20
N ARG A 287 -10.32 -4.84 -4.29
CA ARG A 287 -9.80 -6.15 -3.89
C ARG A 287 -9.85 -6.39 -2.38
N ASN A 288 -10.25 -7.59 -1.96
CA ASN A 288 -10.30 -8.03 -0.55
C ASN A 288 -11.11 -7.10 0.39
N ASN A 289 -12.12 -6.38 -0.14
CA ASN A 289 -12.89 -5.41 0.63
C ASN A 289 -14.15 -6.01 1.25
N ASN A 290 -14.71 -5.30 2.24
CA ASN A 290 -16.10 -5.46 2.65
C ASN A 290 -16.94 -4.32 2.03
N LEU A 291 -17.85 -4.67 1.12
CA LEU A 291 -18.70 -3.74 0.38
C LEU A 291 -20.14 -3.81 0.92
N GLY A 292 -20.58 -2.72 1.55
CA GLY A 292 -21.92 -2.61 2.14
C GLY A 292 -23.06 -2.53 1.11
N SER A 293 -24.30 -2.65 1.60
CA SER A 293 -25.52 -2.68 0.77
C SER A 293 -25.90 -1.35 0.11
N LEU A 294 -25.15 -0.27 0.38
CA LEU A 294 -25.30 1.01 -0.30
C LEU A 294 -24.77 0.98 -1.76
N ILE A 295 -23.89 0.03 -2.10
CA ILE A 295 -23.35 -0.12 -3.45
C ILE A 295 -24.46 -0.48 -4.44
N ALA A 296 -24.47 0.18 -5.60
CA ALA A 296 -25.40 -0.13 -6.68
C ALA A 296 -25.21 -1.59 -7.14
N PRO A 297 -26.28 -2.36 -7.43
CA PRO A 297 -26.14 -3.74 -7.89
C PRO A 297 -25.28 -3.91 -9.15
N SER A 298 -25.12 -2.87 -9.99
CA SER A 298 -24.21 -2.88 -11.14
C SER A 298 -22.72 -2.64 -10.80
N GLY A 299 -22.41 -2.29 -9.54
CA GLY A 299 -21.08 -1.88 -9.05
C GLY A 299 -20.63 -0.53 -9.61
N PHE A 300 -20.45 -0.47 -10.92
CA PHE A 300 -19.96 0.68 -11.67
C PHE A 300 -21.09 1.36 -12.45
N LYS A 301 -20.89 2.62 -12.88
CA LYS A 301 -21.85 3.31 -13.77
C LYS A 301 -21.89 2.60 -15.13
N SER A 302 -23.06 2.39 -15.71
CA SER A 302 -23.19 1.81 -17.07
C SER A 302 -22.58 2.70 -18.17
N THR A 303 -22.52 4.02 -17.96
CA THR A 303 -21.79 4.96 -18.83
C THR A 303 -20.27 4.87 -18.71
N ALA A 304 -19.75 4.04 -17.81
CA ALA A 304 -18.32 3.82 -17.62
C ALA A 304 -17.72 2.78 -18.58
N CYS A 305 -18.58 2.05 -19.30
CA CYS A 305 -18.26 0.80 -19.97
C CYS A 305 -17.68 0.97 -21.39
N SER A 306 -16.64 1.80 -21.52
CA SER A 306 -15.86 1.93 -22.75
C SER A 306 -14.65 0.99 -22.73
N SER A 307 -14.18 0.54 -23.90
CA SER A 307 -12.99 -0.34 -24.03
C SER A 307 -11.66 0.31 -23.59
N ALA A 308 -11.69 1.58 -23.18
CA ALA A 308 -10.56 2.31 -22.62
C ALA A 308 -10.66 2.47 -21.09
N ALA A 309 -11.68 1.89 -20.45
CA ALA A 309 -11.82 1.79 -19.00
C ALA A 309 -11.62 0.33 -18.55
N PHE A 310 -11.05 0.14 -17.37
CA PHE A 310 -10.81 -1.18 -16.80
C PHE A 310 -11.19 -1.20 -15.31
N TYR A 311 -12.37 -1.75 -15.01
CA TYR A 311 -12.83 -1.93 -13.64
C TYR A 311 -12.94 -3.42 -13.30
N GLY A 312 -12.71 -3.74 -12.04
CA GLY A 312 -12.90 -5.10 -11.59
C GLY A 312 -12.84 -5.28 -10.08
N GLU A 313 -13.42 -6.41 -9.68
CA GLU A 313 -13.48 -6.86 -8.30
C GLU A 313 -12.69 -8.15 -8.09
N PHE A 314 -12.01 -8.25 -6.96
CA PHE A 314 -11.28 -9.46 -6.56
C PHE A 314 -11.53 -9.81 -5.10
N TYR A 315 -12.10 -10.99 -4.83
CA TYR A 315 -12.24 -11.50 -3.46
C TYR A 315 -12.96 -10.53 -2.49
N ASN A 316 -13.82 -9.64 -2.99
CA ASN A 316 -14.64 -8.78 -2.14
C ASN A 316 -15.77 -9.57 -1.49
N SER A 317 -16.21 -9.08 -0.34
CA SER A 317 -17.23 -9.64 0.54
C SER A 317 -18.30 -8.60 0.86
N GLY A 318 -19.39 -9.03 1.49
CA GLY A 318 -20.52 -8.15 1.84
C GLY A 318 -21.57 -8.03 0.72
N PRO A 319 -22.77 -7.51 1.03
CA PRO A 319 -23.91 -7.51 0.13
C PRO A 319 -23.76 -6.60 -1.11
N GLY A 320 -22.79 -5.69 -1.12
CA GLY A 320 -22.46 -4.85 -2.27
C GLY A 320 -21.49 -5.49 -3.27
N ALA A 321 -20.84 -6.61 -2.93
CA ALA A 321 -19.78 -7.21 -3.74
C ALA A 321 -20.29 -7.91 -5.00
N TYR A 322 -19.38 -8.14 -5.95
CA TYR A 322 -19.63 -8.88 -7.20
C TYR A 322 -20.35 -10.22 -6.96
N SER A 323 -19.89 -11.01 -5.99
CA SER A 323 -20.42 -12.34 -5.67
C SER A 323 -21.89 -12.34 -5.25
N ALA A 324 -22.38 -11.27 -4.62
CA ALA A 324 -23.78 -11.09 -4.25
C ALA A 324 -24.64 -10.52 -5.38
N ASN A 325 -24.03 -9.98 -6.45
CA ASN A 325 -24.70 -9.15 -7.45
C ASN A 325 -24.41 -9.57 -8.91
N ALA A 326 -23.71 -10.68 -9.17
CA ALA A 326 -23.14 -11.02 -10.49
C ALA A 326 -24.12 -10.92 -11.67
N GLN A 327 -25.40 -11.30 -11.46
CA GLN A 327 -26.48 -11.18 -12.45
C GLN A 327 -26.83 -9.75 -12.89
N TYR A 328 -26.38 -8.73 -12.13
CA TYR A 328 -26.55 -7.31 -12.41
C TYR A 328 -25.24 -6.63 -12.83
N ARG A 329 -24.09 -7.32 -12.75
CA ARG A 329 -22.78 -6.76 -13.09
C ARG A 329 -22.56 -6.76 -14.61
N PRO A 330 -22.26 -5.60 -15.24
CA PRO A 330 -22.04 -5.53 -16.67
C PRO A 330 -20.69 -6.16 -17.03
N GLY A 331 -20.69 -7.43 -17.45
CA GLY A 331 -19.46 -8.24 -17.64
C GLY A 331 -18.45 -7.75 -18.71
N GLY A 332 -18.79 -6.72 -19.49
CA GLY A 332 -17.84 -6.02 -20.38
C GLY A 332 -17.23 -4.74 -19.77
N CYS A 333 -17.31 -4.58 -18.45
CA CYS A 333 -17.09 -3.31 -17.75
C CYS A 333 -16.68 -3.51 -16.30
N ASP A 334 -17.32 -4.45 -15.62
CA ASP A 334 -16.97 -4.94 -14.30
C ASP A 334 -16.51 -6.39 -14.40
N ILE A 335 -15.20 -6.60 -14.22
CA ILE A 335 -14.55 -7.89 -14.43
C ILE A 335 -14.24 -8.51 -13.07
N GLN A 336 -14.75 -9.71 -12.80
CA GLN A 336 -14.24 -10.51 -11.68
C GLN A 336 -12.80 -10.94 -12.02
N LEU A 337 -11.82 -10.37 -11.33
CA LEU A 337 -10.41 -10.47 -11.72
C LEU A 337 -9.83 -11.85 -11.40
N SER A 338 -8.88 -12.28 -12.23
CA SER A 338 -7.96 -13.37 -11.91
C SER A 338 -6.78 -12.87 -11.07
N VAL A 339 -6.11 -13.79 -10.36
CA VAL A 339 -4.84 -13.53 -9.65
C VAL A 339 -3.80 -12.88 -10.58
N ALA A 340 -3.73 -13.33 -11.84
CA ALA A 340 -2.83 -12.76 -12.85
C ALA A 340 -3.15 -11.28 -13.14
N GLN A 341 -4.43 -10.91 -13.30
CA GLN A 341 -4.83 -9.51 -13.50
C GLN A 341 -4.56 -8.66 -12.26
N VAL A 342 -4.82 -9.17 -11.05
CA VAL A 342 -4.52 -8.46 -9.79
C VAL A 342 -3.03 -8.20 -9.60
N SER A 343 -2.15 -9.10 -10.09
CA SER A 343 -0.70 -8.90 -10.02
C SER A 343 -0.18 -7.68 -10.80
N ALA A 344 -0.97 -7.12 -11.72
CA ALA A 344 -0.69 -5.85 -12.39
C ALA A 344 -0.99 -4.61 -11.51
N PHE A 345 -1.65 -4.80 -10.37
CA PHE A 345 -2.12 -3.75 -9.46
C PHE A 345 -1.57 -3.92 -8.02
N THR A 346 -0.37 -4.49 -7.88
CA THR A 346 0.45 -4.31 -6.67
C THR A 346 0.91 -2.86 -6.53
N ILE A 347 1.24 -2.42 -5.32
CA ILE A 347 1.48 -0.99 -5.03
C ILE A 347 2.62 -0.37 -5.85
N ASP A 348 3.69 -1.12 -6.13
CA ASP A 348 4.79 -0.70 -6.99
C ASP A 348 4.36 -0.54 -8.46
N LYS A 349 3.41 -1.35 -8.94
CA LYS A 349 2.87 -1.28 -10.31
C LYS A 349 1.87 -0.14 -10.45
N VAL A 350 1.08 0.16 -9.42
CA VAL A 350 0.15 1.32 -9.43
C VAL A 350 0.91 2.63 -9.54
N PHE A 351 1.99 2.79 -8.78
CA PHE A 351 2.82 4.00 -8.84
C PHE A 351 3.80 4.00 -10.02
N GLY A 352 4.31 2.85 -10.43
CA GLY A 352 5.14 2.69 -11.62
C GLY A 352 4.42 2.95 -12.94
N ASN A 353 3.09 2.75 -12.99
CA ASN A 353 2.24 3.08 -14.14
C ASN A 353 1.37 4.34 -13.90
N ALA A 354 1.76 5.22 -12.97
CA ALA A 354 1.16 6.55 -12.84
C ALA A 354 1.40 7.41 -14.10
N PHE A 355 0.74 8.56 -14.19
CA PHE A 355 0.87 9.50 -15.30
C PHE A 355 2.33 9.85 -15.63
N ALA A 356 2.64 9.97 -16.94
CA ALA A 356 3.98 10.27 -17.43
C ALA A 356 4.53 11.56 -16.80
N GLY A 357 5.77 11.49 -16.30
CA GLY A 357 6.40 12.54 -15.49
C GLY A 357 6.22 12.39 -13.98
N TYR A 358 5.33 11.51 -13.52
CA TYR A 358 5.07 11.22 -12.10
C TYR A 358 5.36 9.76 -11.71
N SER A 359 5.33 8.84 -12.69
CA SER A 359 5.57 7.39 -12.56
C SER A 359 6.85 7.02 -11.79
N SER A 360 6.73 6.14 -10.79
CA SER A 360 7.90 5.53 -10.13
C SER A 360 7.56 4.19 -9.46
N PHE A 361 8.41 3.18 -9.68
CA PHE A 361 8.36 1.89 -8.98
C PHE A 361 9.04 1.94 -7.59
N ASP A 362 9.60 3.10 -7.22
CA ASP A 362 10.18 3.32 -5.89
C ASP A 362 9.08 3.34 -4.81
N THR A 363 9.24 2.45 -3.83
CA THR A 363 8.37 2.32 -2.66
C THR A 363 9.09 2.66 -1.35
N THR A 364 10.36 3.10 -1.39
CA THR A 364 11.17 3.40 -0.18
C THR A 364 10.71 4.63 0.60
N TRP A 365 9.89 5.49 -0.01
CA TRP A 365 9.21 6.61 0.65
C TRP A 365 7.98 6.17 1.46
N ILE A 366 7.50 4.93 1.28
CA ILE A 366 6.36 4.38 1.99
C ILE A 366 6.82 3.89 3.37
N ASP A 367 6.03 4.20 4.39
CA ASP A 367 6.17 3.62 5.73
C ASP A 367 6.37 2.10 5.67
N SER A 368 7.50 1.61 6.23
CA SER A 368 7.97 0.23 6.04
C SER A 368 6.99 -0.81 6.57
N ASP A 369 6.33 -0.51 7.68
CA ASP A 369 5.45 -1.46 8.35
C ASP A 369 4.13 -1.56 7.60
N VAL A 370 3.61 -0.43 7.10
CA VAL A 370 2.46 -0.38 6.19
C VAL A 370 2.77 -1.11 4.87
N LEU A 371 3.92 -0.86 4.24
CA LEU A 371 4.35 -1.56 3.04
C LEU A 371 4.44 -3.08 3.25
N SER A 372 5.02 -3.52 4.39
CA SER A 372 5.07 -4.94 4.74
C SER A 372 3.68 -5.55 4.91
N THR A 373 2.70 -4.77 5.36
CA THR A 373 1.32 -5.23 5.65
C THR A 373 0.51 -5.36 4.36
N ILE A 374 0.68 -4.42 3.42
CA ILE A 374 0.17 -4.52 2.03
C ILE A 374 0.74 -5.78 1.36
N GLN A 375 2.06 -5.99 1.39
CA GLN A 375 2.71 -7.15 0.77
C GLN A 375 2.28 -8.49 1.38
N LYS A 376 2.01 -8.54 2.70
CA LYS A 376 1.42 -9.73 3.36
C LYS A 376 -0.01 -9.97 2.86
N SER A 377 -0.80 -8.92 2.65
CA SER A 377 -2.15 -9.02 2.09
C SER A 377 -2.14 -9.52 0.64
N ASP A 378 -1.25 -8.98 -0.20
CA ASP A 378 -1.01 -9.44 -1.59
C ASP A 378 -0.74 -10.96 -1.64
N ALA A 379 0.15 -11.45 -0.77
CA ALA A 379 0.49 -12.86 -0.68
C ALA A 379 -0.67 -13.74 -0.17
N ALA A 380 -1.37 -13.30 0.88
CA ALA A 380 -2.51 -14.03 1.46
C ALA A 380 -3.68 -14.15 0.48
N GLN A 381 -4.01 -13.06 -0.22
CA GLN A 381 -5.03 -13.00 -1.27
C GLN A 381 -4.71 -13.96 -2.44
N THR A 382 -3.44 -14.02 -2.84
CA THR A 382 -2.95 -14.95 -3.88
C THR A 382 -3.06 -16.42 -3.44
N ALA A 383 -2.73 -16.72 -2.18
CA ALA A 383 -2.80 -18.07 -1.63
C ALA A 383 -4.26 -18.57 -1.44
N ALA A 384 -5.17 -17.70 -1.01
CA ALA A 384 -6.58 -18.05 -0.75
C ALA A 384 -7.29 -18.58 -2.02
N VAL A 385 -7.11 -17.93 -3.17
CA VAL A 385 -7.67 -18.40 -4.44
C VAL A 385 -7.03 -19.71 -4.90
N SER A 386 -5.73 -19.89 -4.65
CA SER A 386 -4.99 -21.13 -4.97
C SER A 386 -5.47 -22.34 -4.14
N SER A 387 -5.96 -22.10 -2.91
CA SER A 387 -6.58 -23.14 -2.06
C SER A 387 -8.04 -23.43 -2.45
N SER A 388 -8.74 -22.40 -2.95
CA SER A 388 -10.15 -22.50 -3.36
C SER A 388 -10.32 -23.42 -4.58
N SER A 389 -9.45 -23.30 -5.58
CA SER A 389 -9.51 -24.12 -6.80
C SER A 389 -9.24 -25.61 -6.57
N ILE A 390 -8.42 -25.96 -5.57
CA ILE A 390 -8.14 -27.34 -5.14
C ILE A 390 -9.37 -27.97 -4.47
N SER A 391 -10.18 -27.17 -3.78
CA SER A 391 -11.41 -27.68 -3.12
C SER A 391 -12.48 -28.08 -4.14
N SER A 392 -12.61 -27.30 -5.23
CA SER A 392 -13.61 -27.50 -6.28
C SER A 392 -13.39 -28.71 -7.21
N SER A 393 -12.27 -29.43 -7.11
CA SER A 393 -12.02 -30.66 -7.89
C SER A 393 -12.43 -31.95 -7.17
N SER A 394 -12.98 -31.86 -5.95
CA SER A 394 -13.45 -33.00 -5.16
C SER A 394 -14.87 -33.47 -5.55
N THR A 395 -15.02 -33.94 -6.80
CA THR A 395 -16.28 -34.56 -7.28
C THR A 395 -16.60 -35.81 -6.44
N SER A 396 -17.57 -35.69 -5.55
CA SER A 396 -17.92 -36.73 -4.58
C SER A 396 -18.57 -37.95 -5.25
N THR A 397 -17.87 -39.09 -5.23
CA THR A 397 -18.47 -40.39 -5.52
C THR A 397 -19.27 -40.86 -4.29
N PRO A 398 -20.53 -41.33 -4.45
CA PRO A 398 -21.34 -41.80 -3.32
C PRO A 398 -20.89 -43.19 -2.88
N SER A 399 -20.19 -43.27 -1.73
CA SER A 399 -19.76 -44.51 -1.10
C SER A 399 -20.92 -45.20 -0.34
N VAL A 400 -21.82 -45.83 -1.10
CA VAL A 400 -22.84 -46.72 -0.51
C VAL A 400 -22.19 -47.90 0.20
N SER A 401 -22.44 -48.03 1.50
CA SER A 401 -22.01 -49.19 2.29
C SER A 401 -22.91 -50.39 1.99
N SER A 402 -22.34 -51.58 1.81
CA SER A 402 -23.12 -52.82 1.65
C SER A 402 -22.39 -53.99 2.29
N SER A 403 -22.95 -54.49 3.39
CA SER A 403 -22.59 -55.78 3.97
C SER A 403 -23.15 -56.93 3.11
N SER A 404 -22.52 -58.10 3.17
CA SER A 404 -22.85 -59.26 2.35
C SER A 404 -23.97 -60.12 2.94
N ALA A 405 -24.91 -60.60 2.09
CA ALA A 405 -25.12 -62.03 1.80
C ALA A 405 -26.46 -62.38 1.08
N LEU A 406 -26.32 -62.99 -0.10
CA LEU A 406 -27.03 -64.19 -0.61
C LEU A 406 -28.53 -64.22 -1.02
N THR A 407 -28.72 -64.92 -2.16
CA THR A 407 -29.82 -65.81 -2.60
C THR A 407 -31.16 -65.28 -3.19
N SER A 408 -31.37 -65.64 -4.48
CA SER A 408 -32.65 -65.93 -5.20
C SER A 408 -33.70 -64.81 -5.40
N SER A 409 -34.48 -64.77 -6.50
CA SER A 409 -34.44 -65.51 -7.80
C SER A 409 -35.41 -64.90 -8.87
N VAL A 410 -35.20 -65.27 -10.14
CA VAL A 410 -36.12 -65.28 -11.31
C VAL A 410 -36.84 -63.99 -11.84
N SER A 411 -36.38 -63.57 -13.03
CA SER A 411 -37.18 -63.44 -14.29
C SER A 411 -38.16 -62.28 -14.56
N SER A 412 -37.86 -61.54 -15.66
CA SER A 412 -38.74 -61.35 -16.86
C SER A 412 -38.90 -59.91 -17.38
N SER A 413 -38.61 -59.73 -18.69
CA SER A 413 -39.20 -58.75 -19.66
C SER A 413 -39.10 -57.22 -19.41
N SER A 414 -38.98 -56.34 -20.42
CA SER A 414 -38.67 -56.49 -21.86
C SER A 414 -38.56 -55.12 -22.56
N ALA A 415 -37.78 -55.03 -23.66
CA ALA A 415 -37.90 -54.03 -24.76
C ALA A 415 -37.63 -52.54 -24.41
N SER A 416 -37.21 -51.65 -25.32
CA SER A 416 -36.59 -51.76 -26.67
C SER A 416 -36.01 -50.39 -27.06
N GLY A 417 -35.05 -50.31 -28.00
CA GLY A 417 -34.66 -49.04 -28.62
C GLY A 417 -33.22 -48.97 -29.13
N SER A 418 -32.96 -49.49 -30.34
CA SER A 418 -31.64 -49.45 -30.98
C SER A 418 -31.63 -48.56 -32.22
N TYR A 419 -30.58 -47.75 -32.38
CA TYR A 419 -30.16 -47.18 -33.67
C TYR A 419 -28.64 -47.37 -33.84
N VAL A 420 -28.17 -47.51 -35.09
CA VAL A 420 -26.94 -48.28 -35.40
C VAL A 420 -26.13 -47.65 -36.55
N SER A 421 -24.80 -47.60 -36.38
CA SER A 421 -23.76 -47.36 -37.40
C SER A 421 -23.68 -45.96 -38.05
N SER A 422 -22.57 -45.54 -38.67
CA SER A 422 -21.39 -46.30 -39.14
C SER A 422 -20.01 -45.61 -38.98
N SER A 423 -19.00 -46.41 -38.60
CA SER A 423 -17.56 -46.46 -38.99
C SER A 423 -16.92 -45.37 -39.89
N ALA A 424 -15.58 -45.14 -39.87
CA ALA A 424 -14.49 -46.06 -39.55
C ALA A 424 -13.15 -45.39 -39.12
N SER A 425 -12.28 -46.19 -38.47
CA SER A 425 -10.80 -46.34 -38.63
C SER A 425 -9.89 -45.14 -38.93
N SER A 426 -8.68 -45.01 -38.35
CA SER A 426 -7.92 -45.81 -37.36
C SER A 426 -6.78 -44.89 -36.78
N SER A 427 -5.70 -45.27 -36.06
CA SER A 427 -4.91 -46.51 -35.89
C SER A 427 -4.24 -46.55 -34.50
N SER A 428 -3.46 -47.61 -34.21
CA SER A 428 -2.85 -47.88 -32.89
C SER A 428 -1.38 -48.32 -32.97
N VAL A 429 -0.58 -48.05 -31.93
CA VAL A 429 0.39 -49.02 -31.36
C VAL A 429 0.69 -48.72 -29.88
N ASN A 430 0.86 -49.79 -29.10
CA ASN A 430 1.37 -49.84 -27.73
C ASN A 430 2.82 -50.39 -27.81
N SER A 431 3.78 -50.13 -26.91
CA SER A 431 3.93 -50.91 -25.67
C SER A 431 5.15 -50.47 -24.82
N THR A 432 5.22 -51.06 -23.61
CA THR A 432 6.12 -50.81 -22.47
C THR A 432 7.59 -51.25 -22.61
N LEU A 433 8.42 -50.84 -21.63
CA LEU A 433 9.83 -51.19 -21.44
C LEU A 433 10.08 -52.68 -21.14
N THR A 434 11.30 -53.14 -21.45
CA THR A 434 12.06 -54.14 -20.66
C THR A 434 13.57 -53.85 -20.70
N SER A 435 14.29 -54.25 -19.66
CA SER A 435 15.72 -53.98 -19.43
C SER A 435 16.65 -55.15 -19.79
N VAL A 436 17.89 -54.87 -20.20
CA VAL A 436 19.04 -55.80 -20.11
C VAL A 436 20.31 -55.04 -19.70
N SER A 437 21.28 -55.76 -19.12
CA SER A 437 22.53 -55.23 -18.55
C SER A 437 23.73 -56.07 -18.97
N SER A 438 24.90 -55.46 -19.18
CA SER A 438 26.16 -56.19 -19.42
C SER A 438 27.39 -55.53 -18.79
N LEU A 439 28.26 -56.39 -18.25
CA LEU A 439 29.63 -56.16 -17.78
C LEU A 439 30.59 -56.40 -18.97
N SER A 440 31.89 -56.07 -18.99
CA SER A 440 32.82 -55.21 -18.21
C SER A 440 34.20 -55.28 -18.88
N ASN A 441 35.15 -54.37 -18.61
CA ASN A 441 36.59 -54.71 -18.45
C ASN A 441 37.44 -53.54 -17.90
N GLY A 442 38.60 -53.86 -17.31
CA GLY A 442 39.60 -52.89 -16.78
C GLY A 442 40.45 -52.19 -17.85
N VAL A 443 41.43 -51.35 -17.53
CA VAL A 443 42.39 -51.43 -16.39
C VAL A 443 42.80 -50.05 -15.81
N SER A 444 43.50 -50.07 -14.67
CA SER A 444 43.68 -48.93 -13.75
C SER A 444 44.97 -48.09 -13.93
N SER A 445 44.83 -46.77 -13.75
CA SER A 445 45.87 -45.82 -13.28
C SER A 445 45.23 -44.44 -13.05
N SER A 446 45.68 -43.58 -12.13
CA SER A 446 46.57 -43.75 -10.96
C SER A 446 46.28 -42.63 -9.93
N SER A 447 46.72 -42.75 -8.68
CA SER A 447 46.19 -41.96 -7.56
C SER A 447 46.85 -40.58 -7.31
N THR A 448 46.00 -39.55 -7.13
CA THR A 448 46.21 -38.51 -6.11
C THR A 448 44.88 -38.30 -5.35
N ALA A 449 44.95 -38.08 -4.04
CA ALA A 449 43.77 -38.10 -3.18
C ALA A 449 43.01 -36.76 -3.22
N SER A 450 41.74 -36.81 -3.61
CA SER A 450 40.77 -35.74 -3.35
C SER A 450 39.52 -36.36 -2.71
N VAL A 451 39.21 -35.95 -1.48
CA VAL A 451 38.00 -36.40 -0.76
C VAL A 451 36.77 -35.66 -1.29
N SER A 452 36.30 -36.13 -2.44
CA SER A 452 35.05 -35.68 -3.06
C SER A 452 33.85 -36.20 -2.27
N SER A 453 33.08 -35.29 -1.67
CA SER A 453 31.74 -35.56 -1.11
C SER A 453 30.66 -34.90 -1.98
N SER A 454 30.71 -35.21 -3.28
CA SER A 454 29.82 -34.64 -4.29
C SER A 454 28.40 -35.22 -4.21
N SER A 455 27.56 -34.66 -3.33
CA SER A 455 26.11 -34.75 -3.54
C SER A 455 25.75 -33.88 -4.74
N THR A 456 25.50 -34.50 -5.90
CA THR A 456 25.14 -33.79 -7.13
C THR A 456 23.70 -33.28 -7.04
N CYS A 457 23.53 -32.10 -6.45
CA CYS A 457 22.33 -31.30 -6.63
C CYS A 457 22.13 -30.98 -8.12
N ALA A 458 20.88 -30.84 -8.55
CA ALA A 458 20.57 -30.33 -9.89
C ALA A 458 21.17 -28.92 -10.08
N THR A 459 21.50 -28.56 -11.32
CA THR A 459 21.98 -27.21 -11.66
C THR A 459 20.95 -26.15 -11.24
N PRO A 460 21.37 -25.02 -10.63
CA PRO A 460 20.41 -24.06 -10.09
C PRO A 460 19.53 -23.46 -11.19
N THR A 461 18.24 -23.76 -11.16
CA THR A 461 17.26 -23.10 -12.03
C THR A 461 17.01 -21.68 -11.55
N PRO A 462 16.67 -20.73 -12.44
CA PRO A 462 16.21 -19.41 -12.03
C PRO A 462 15.02 -19.53 -11.07
N SER A 463 14.98 -18.71 -10.03
CA SER A 463 14.09 -18.82 -8.86
C SER A 463 14.41 -19.90 -7.83
N ALA A 464 15.38 -20.80 -8.05
CA ALA A 464 15.93 -21.62 -6.97
C ALA A 464 16.70 -20.73 -5.97
N THR A 465 16.54 -21.00 -4.68
CA THR A 465 17.34 -20.38 -3.62
C THR A 465 18.36 -21.39 -3.13
N LEU A 466 19.66 -21.05 -3.22
CA LEU A 466 20.71 -21.86 -2.62
C LEU A 466 20.80 -21.58 -1.12
N VAL A 467 21.14 -22.59 -0.32
CA VAL A 467 21.28 -22.46 1.13
C VAL A 467 22.74 -22.65 1.54
N VAL A 468 23.26 -21.69 2.29
CA VAL A 468 24.59 -21.72 2.91
C VAL A 468 24.43 -22.00 4.40
N SER A 469 25.19 -22.96 4.92
CA SER A 469 25.20 -23.34 6.34
C SER A 469 26.61 -23.70 6.79
N GLN A 470 26.97 -23.43 8.04
CA GLN A 470 28.26 -23.87 8.60
C GLN A 470 28.31 -25.38 8.87
N ASN A 471 27.16 -26.06 8.84
CA ASN A 471 27.01 -27.51 9.01
C ASN A 471 26.28 -28.11 7.78
N ALA A 472 26.74 -27.79 6.58
CA ALA A 472 25.99 -28.03 5.35
C ALA A 472 25.64 -29.51 5.12
N THR A 473 24.36 -29.81 4.97
CA THR A 473 23.86 -31.13 4.55
C THR A 473 23.88 -31.27 3.02
N ALA A 474 23.37 -32.40 2.50
CA ALA A 474 23.13 -32.56 1.07
C ALA A 474 22.34 -31.37 0.49
N CYS A 475 22.74 -30.91 -0.70
CA CYS A 475 22.20 -29.74 -1.40
C CYS A 475 22.36 -28.37 -0.68
N GLN A 476 23.24 -28.27 0.32
CA GLN A 476 23.67 -27.00 0.94
C GLN A 476 25.16 -26.71 0.65
N TYR A 477 25.61 -25.48 0.94
CA TYR A 477 27.00 -25.02 0.75
C TYR A 477 27.65 -24.62 2.07
N ASN A 478 28.90 -25.03 2.31
CA ASN A 478 29.64 -24.74 3.54
C ASN A 478 30.09 -23.27 3.69
N ASN A 479 30.07 -22.48 2.61
CA ASN A 479 30.44 -21.06 2.60
C ASN A 479 29.76 -20.33 1.45
N ILE A 480 29.74 -18.99 1.52
CA ILE A 480 28.98 -18.12 0.63
C ILE A 480 29.62 -18.09 -0.76
N SER A 481 30.94 -18.07 -0.83
CA SER A 481 31.71 -18.10 -2.07
C SER A 481 31.45 -19.35 -2.92
N ALA A 482 31.30 -20.53 -2.29
CA ALA A 482 30.94 -21.77 -2.98
C ALA A 482 29.52 -21.74 -3.54
N ALA A 483 28.55 -21.16 -2.81
CA ALA A 483 27.20 -20.96 -3.33
C ALA A 483 27.19 -19.96 -4.49
N ILE A 484 27.96 -18.87 -4.43
CA ILE A 484 28.10 -17.91 -5.54
C ILE A 484 28.72 -18.57 -6.78
N ALA A 485 29.76 -19.39 -6.60
CA ALA A 485 30.44 -20.11 -7.68
C ALA A 485 29.56 -21.19 -8.35
N ALA A 486 28.56 -21.72 -7.64
CA ALA A 486 27.61 -22.69 -8.18
C ALA A 486 26.47 -22.06 -9.01
N LEU A 487 26.28 -20.74 -8.95
CA LEU A 487 25.22 -20.06 -9.69
C LEU A 487 25.60 -19.89 -11.18
N PRO A 488 24.67 -20.18 -12.11
CA PRO A 488 24.91 -19.95 -13.54
C PRO A 488 25.31 -18.51 -13.84
N ASN A 489 26.32 -18.34 -14.70
CA ASN A 489 26.71 -17.04 -15.24
C ASN A 489 25.81 -16.64 -16.42
N ASP A 490 24.52 -16.45 -16.16
CA ASP A 490 23.56 -15.87 -17.09
C ASP A 490 22.92 -14.60 -16.51
N SER A 491 22.20 -13.82 -17.32
CA SER A 491 21.67 -12.51 -16.91
C SER A 491 20.46 -12.58 -15.94
N LYS A 492 20.20 -13.71 -15.27
CA LYS A 492 18.97 -13.95 -14.49
C LYS A 492 19.17 -13.70 -12.99
N PRO A 493 18.09 -13.43 -12.24
CA PRO A 493 18.15 -13.28 -10.79
C PRO A 493 18.28 -14.65 -10.09
N TYR A 494 19.18 -14.71 -9.10
CA TYR A 494 19.26 -15.84 -8.15
C TYR A 494 19.43 -15.34 -6.71
N THR A 495 18.98 -16.16 -5.76
CA THR A 495 19.01 -15.87 -4.33
C THR A 495 19.86 -16.92 -3.60
N ILE A 496 20.62 -16.47 -2.61
CA ILE A 496 21.32 -17.30 -1.64
C ILE A 496 20.79 -16.92 -0.26
N TYR A 497 20.24 -17.90 0.46
CA TYR A 497 19.93 -17.79 1.88
C TYR A 497 21.11 -18.29 2.70
N ILE A 498 21.42 -17.62 3.80
CA ILE A 498 22.57 -17.91 4.67
C ILE A 498 22.04 -18.12 6.08
N GLU A 499 22.27 -19.32 6.62
CA GLU A 499 21.89 -19.71 7.98
C GLU A 499 22.75 -19.00 9.05
N PRO A 500 22.32 -18.97 10.33
CA PRO A 500 23.09 -18.35 11.42
C PRO A 500 24.55 -18.83 11.47
N GLY A 501 25.49 -17.90 11.56
CA GLY A 501 26.92 -18.25 11.56
C GLY A 501 27.89 -17.09 11.40
N VAL A 502 29.18 -17.40 11.60
CA VAL A 502 30.31 -16.47 11.42
C VAL A 502 31.22 -16.99 10.30
N TYR A 503 31.06 -16.39 9.12
CA TYR A 503 31.70 -16.77 7.87
C TYR A 503 33.00 -15.99 7.71
N ASN A 504 34.13 -16.71 7.67
CA ASN A 504 35.47 -16.12 7.58
C ASN A 504 35.96 -16.19 6.13
N GLU A 505 35.45 -15.29 5.28
CA GLU A 505 35.71 -15.29 3.83
C GLU A 505 35.67 -13.88 3.22
N GLN A 506 36.39 -13.68 2.11
CA GLN A 506 36.20 -12.52 1.24
C GLN A 506 35.30 -12.92 0.07
N ILE A 507 34.16 -12.25 -0.07
CA ILE A 507 33.17 -12.54 -1.11
C ILE A 507 33.53 -11.78 -2.39
N SER A 508 33.55 -12.48 -3.53
CA SER A 508 33.71 -11.88 -4.86
C SER A 508 32.53 -12.24 -5.77
N ILE A 509 31.90 -11.23 -6.37
CA ILE A 509 30.75 -11.36 -7.27
C ILE A 509 31.09 -10.73 -8.61
N THR A 510 31.45 -11.58 -9.57
CA THR A 510 31.78 -11.20 -10.96
C THR A 510 30.78 -11.71 -12.00
N ARG A 511 29.89 -12.66 -11.62
CA ARG A 511 28.86 -13.19 -12.52
C ARG A 511 27.82 -12.13 -12.90
N ASN A 512 27.30 -12.26 -14.11
CA ASN A 512 26.14 -11.51 -14.57
C ASN A 512 24.86 -11.99 -13.88
N GLY A 513 23.79 -11.21 -14.02
CA GLY A 513 22.47 -11.49 -13.44
C GLY A 513 22.39 -11.12 -11.96
N LYS A 514 21.20 -10.73 -11.47
CA LYS A 514 21.07 -10.20 -10.11
C LYS A 514 21.50 -11.25 -9.08
N VAL A 515 22.23 -10.81 -8.05
CA VAL A 515 22.54 -11.62 -6.88
C VAL A 515 21.77 -11.06 -5.69
N THR A 516 21.14 -11.93 -4.92
CA THR A 516 20.47 -11.56 -3.67
C THR A 516 21.03 -12.43 -2.56
N LEU A 517 21.74 -11.85 -1.59
CA LEU A 517 22.18 -12.54 -0.38
C LEU A 517 21.22 -12.19 0.77
N VAL A 518 20.70 -13.20 1.47
CA VAL A 518 19.76 -13.04 2.59
C VAL A 518 20.27 -13.80 3.80
N GLY A 519 20.69 -13.10 4.84
CA GLY A 519 21.06 -13.69 6.11
C GLY A 519 19.86 -13.99 7.01
N ALA A 520 20.01 -15.01 7.85
CA ALA A 520 19.10 -15.29 8.96
C ALA A 520 19.10 -14.14 9.99
N THR A 521 17.93 -13.84 10.54
CA THR A 521 17.71 -12.78 11.53
C THR A 521 16.46 -13.08 12.36
N SER A 522 16.46 -12.70 13.63
CA SER A 522 15.27 -12.75 14.50
C SER A 522 14.27 -11.63 14.18
N PHE A 523 14.72 -10.50 13.62
CA PHE A 523 13.85 -9.39 13.21
C PHE A 523 14.44 -8.60 12.03
N LYS A 524 13.75 -8.64 10.88
CA LYS A 524 14.29 -8.15 9.60
C LYS A 524 14.59 -6.65 9.54
N ASN A 525 13.97 -5.84 10.41
CA ASN A 525 14.10 -4.38 10.41
C ASN A 525 15.15 -3.87 11.43
N ASP A 526 15.82 -4.76 12.17
CA ASP A 526 16.90 -4.38 13.10
C ASP A 526 18.18 -5.17 12.75
N TYR A 527 19.27 -4.45 12.47
CA TYR A 527 20.57 -5.08 12.18
C TYR A 527 21.20 -5.72 13.42
N SER A 528 20.83 -5.29 14.64
CA SER A 528 21.30 -5.92 15.89
C SER A 528 20.83 -7.38 16.02
N GLN A 529 19.78 -7.73 15.28
CA GLN A 529 19.15 -9.05 15.23
C GLN A 529 19.67 -9.93 14.07
N ASN A 530 20.65 -9.46 13.30
CA ASN A 530 21.34 -10.25 12.28
C ASN A 530 22.08 -11.42 12.93
N GLN A 531 21.80 -12.65 12.49
CA GLN A 531 22.44 -13.87 12.96
C GLN A 531 23.60 -14.32 12.06
N VAL A 532 23.85 -13.58 10.97
CA VAL A 532 24.90 -13.88 9.98
C VAL A 532 25.93 -12.77 9.99
N LYS A 533 27.20 -13.14 10.22
CA LYS A 533 28.34 -12.23 10.14
C LYS A 533 29.33 -12.76 9.11
N VAL A 534 29.72 -11.93 8.15
CA VAL A 534 30.81 -12.21 7.22
C VAL A 534 31.98 -11.33 7.61
N GLN A 535 33.12 -11.94 7.87
CA GLN A 535 34.31 -11.24 8.35
C GLN A 535 35.56 -11.59 7.55
N PHE A 536 36.35 -10.57 7.27
CA PHE A 536 37.61 -10.64 6.54
C PHE A 536 38.61 -9.67 7.17
N SER A 537 39.90 -9.96 7.11
CA SER A 537 40.95 -9.14 7.77
C SER A 537 41.99 -8.71 6.74
N SER A 538 41.78 -7.56 6.10
CA SER A 538 42.70 -7.03 5.09
C SER A 538 42.71 -5.49 5.07
N GLY A 539 43.89 -4.91 5.21
CA GLY A 539 44.16 -3.50 4.99
C GLY A 539 45.29 -3.30 3.98
N ARG A 540 45.33 -2.13 3.35
CA ARG A 540 46.38 -1.68 2.42
C ARG A 540 46.61 -0.19 2.63
N SER A 541 47.78 0.31 2.24
CA SER A 541 47.97 1.76 2.10
C SER A 541 47.02 2.30 1.03
N THR A 542 46.40 3.45 1.27
CA THR A 542 45.53 4.11 0.28
C THR A 542 46.30 4.65 -0.94
N SER A 543 47.64 4.61 -0.92
CA SER A 543 48.48 4.90 -2.10
C SER A 543 48.81 3.66 -2.95
N ALA A 544 48.43 2.45 -2.53
CA ALA A 544 48.81 1.21 -3.20
C ALA A 544 47.93 0.85 -4.42
N GLY A 545 46.76 1.48 -4.59
CA GLY A 545 45.82 1.16 -5.66
C GLY A 545 45.30 -0.29 -5.62
N GLN A 546 45.12 -0.84 -4.42
CA GLN A 546 44.71 -2.23 -4.17
C GLN A 546 43.34 -2.30 -3.48
N ASP A 547 42.46 -1.35 -3.80
CA ASP A 547 41.21 -1.11 -3.07
C ASP A 547 40.32 -2.37 -3.08
N GLU A 548 40.23 -3.08 -4.21
CA GLU A 548 39.51 -4.36 -4.34
C GLU A 548 40.02 -5.49 -3.43
N GLN A 549 41.21 -5.37 -2.81
CA GLN A 549 41.76 -6.35 -1.86
C GLN A 549 41.38 -6.08 -0.39
N THR A 550 40.63 -5.00 -0.12
CA THR A 550 40.27 -4.58 1.24
C THR A 550 38.81 -4.85 1.67
N PRO A 551 37.76 -4.81 0.82
CA PRO A 551 36.39 -5.01 1.30
C PRO A 551 36.09 -6.49 1.54
N VAL A 552 35.22 -6.74 2.53
CA VAL A 552 34.68 -8.08 2.84
C VAL A 552 33.88 -8.65 1.65
N ILE A 553 33.25 -7.77 0.87
CA ILE A 553 32.49 -8.11 -0.32
C ILE A 553 32.87 -7.18 -1.49
N ASN A 554 33.26 -7.75 -2.61
CA ASN A 554 33.57 -7.06 -3.85
C ASN A 554 32.59 -7.53 -4.95
N ALA A 555 31.95 -6.59 -5.64
CA ALA A 555 30.93 -6.88 -6.65
C ALA A 555 31.24 -6.11 -7.94
N LYS A 556 32.06 -6.71 -8.81
CA LYS A 556 32.60 -6.09 -10.02
C LYS A 556 32.15 -6.88 -11.25
N LYS A 557 30.96 -6.54 -11.76
CA LYS A 557 30.38 -7.14 -12.97
C LYS A 557 30.79 -6.37 -14.22
N THR A 558 31.18 -7.07 -15.28
CA THR A 558 31.56 -6.45 -16.54
C THR A 558 30.34 -6.31 -17.44
N ASN A 559 29.93 -5.07 -17.72
CA ASN A 559 28.80 -4.71 -18.60
C ASN A 559 27.41 -5.22 -18.15
N ASP A 560 27.18 -5.42 -16.84
CA ASP A 560 25.88 -5.84 -16.29
C ASP A 560 25.38 -4.94 -15.14
N ASN A 561 24.24 -4.29 -15.37
CA ASN A 561 23.59 -3.39 -14.43
C ASN A 561 22.48 -4.08 -13.58
N SER A 562 22.36 -5.41 -13.61
CA SER A 562 21.36 -6.17 -12.84
C SER A 562 21.47 -6.03 -11.30
N GLY A 563 22.60 -5.51 -10.82
CA GLY A 563 22.82 -5.13 -9.43
C GLY A 563 23.06 -6.29 -8.46
N LEU A 564 23.13 -5.90 -7.19
CA LEU A 564 23.33 -6.74 -6.00
C LEU A 564 22.30 -6.31 -4.95
N ALA A 565 21.76 -7.26 -4.20
CA ALA A 565 20.95 -6.99 -3.02
C ALA A 565 21.48 -7.80 -1.83
N LEU A 566 21.59 -7.16 -0.68
CA LEU A 566 22.12 -7.71 0.57
C LEU A 566 21.12 -7.43 1.68
N TYR A 567 20.72 -8.46 2.42
CA TYR A 567 19.74 -8.36 3.50
C TYR A 567 20.25 -9.10 4.74
N ASN A 568 20.17 -8.44 5.89
CA ASN A 568 20.37 -9.03 7.23
C ASN A 568 21.68 -9.80 7.44
N ILE A 569 22.79 -9.21 6.97
CA ILE A 569 24.16 -9.73 7.10
C ILE A 569 25.05 -8.61 7.62
N ASP A 570 25.83 -8.86 8.67
CA ASP A 570 26.89 -7.96 9.12
C ASP A 570 28.15 -8.20 8.29
N PHE A 571 28.68 -7.18 7.62
CA PHE A 571 29.97 -7.24 6.91
C PHE A 571 31.05 -6.53 7.71
N ILE A 572 32.04 -7.28 8.20
CA ILE A 572 33.04 -6.80 9.18
C ILE A 572 34.45 -6.93 8.58
N ASN A 573 35.10 -5.82 8.25
CA ASN A 573 36.56 -5.84 8.07
C ASN A 573 37.21 -5.76 9.46
N SER A 574 37.84 -6.84 9.90
CA SER A 574 38.46 -6.96 11.22
C SER A 574 39.92 -6.49 11.25
N TYR A 575 40.43 -5.88 10.18
CA TYR A 575 41.79 -5.34 10.14
C TYR A 575 41.91 -4.10 11.05
N PRO A 576 42.93 -4.02 11.94
CA PRO A 576 43.10 -2.86 12.82
C PRO A 576 43.29 -1.55 12.06
N GLN A 577 42.59 -0.49 12.48
CA GLN A 577 42.76 0.84 11.92
C GLN A 577 44.23 1.29 12.07
N THR A 578 44.90 1.48 10.95
CA THR A 578 46.33 1.79 10.86
C THR A 578 46.51 3.04 10.01
N ALA A 579 47.40 3.95 10.40
CA ALA A 579 47.71 5.13 9.60
C ALA A 579 48.59 4.76 8.39
N ASN A 580 48.47 5.50 7.28
CA ASN A 580 49.47 5.44 6.21
C ASN A 580 50.81 5.97 6.76
N THR A 581 51.88 5.20 6.58
CA THR A 581 53.27 5.53 6.94
C THR A 581 54.13 5.66 5.69
#